data_AF-A0A136JAY3-F1
#
_entry.id   AF-A0A136JAY3-F1
#
_cell.length_a   1.000
_cell.length_b   1.000
_cell.length_c   1.000
_cell.angle_alpha   90.00
_cell.angle_beta   90.00
_cell.angle_gamma   90.00
#
_symmetry.space_group_name_H-M   'P 1'
#
loop_
_entity.id
_entity.type
_entity.pdbx_description
1 polymer ?
#
loop_
_entity_poly.entity_id
_entity_poly.type
_entity_poly.pdbx_seq_one_letter_code
_entity_poly.pdbx_strand_id
1 'polypeptide(L)'
;MPTTSRHLRIFMFNLFNHINSPTIHTRPASYYTQFLHRQKSPSSPFRKWLADKLRTQQELERLQAKYIGTGHPDTTSWEWKTNIHRDTYSSIVGHPPQLAYMSLALNEPAAKVRAQLLRKMIQPAGPPPPREGDEPAILAAAAAQRAAGRGA
;
A
#
# COMPACT_ATOMS: atom_id res chain seq x y z
N MET A 1 -69.88 9.96 -66.60
CA MET A 1 -70.19 8.52 -66.52
C MET A 1 -69.06 7.84 -65.74
N PRO A 2 -69.37 6.93 -64.80
CA PRO A 2 -69.34 7.18 -63.34
C PRO A 2 -68.05 6.67 -62.65
N THR A 3 -67.34 7.50 -61.88
CA THR A 3 -67.34 7.63 -60.39
C THR A 3 -67.09 6.34 -59.60
N THR A 4 -65.80 6.11 -59.31
CA THR A 4 -65.14 5.18 -58.39
C THR A 4 -65.63 5.37 -56.94
N SER A 5 -66.22 4.35 -56.30
CA SER A 5 -65.60 3.19 -55.65
C SER A 5 -64.82 3.52 -54.37
N ARG A 6 -65.48 3.20 -53.26
CA ARG A 6 -64.92 2.71 -51.99
C ARG A 6 -63.90 3.61 -51.29
N HIS A 7 -64.38 4.40 -50.33
CA HIS A 7 -63.75 4.34 -49.01
C HIS A 7 -64.81 4.40 -47.93
N LEU A 8 -65.16 3.18 -47.52
CA LEU A 8 -66.06 2.84 -46.44
C LEU A 8 -65.48 3.40 -45.12
N ARG A 9 -66.33 4.10 -44.36
CA ARG A 9 -66.26 4.29 -42.90
C ARG A 9 -65.04 5.02 -42.34
N ILE A 10 -64.93 6.32 -42.64
CA ILE A 10 -64.27 7.29 -41.75
C ILE A 10 -65.14 8.56 -41.77
N PHE A 11 -66.32 8.52 -41.18
CA PHE A 11 -67.17 9.71 -40.99
C PHE A 11 -67.95 9.60 -39.66
N MET A 12 -67.20 9.45 -38.59
CA MET A 12 -67.53 9.94 -37.25
C MET A 12 -66.28 10.66 -36.74
N PHE A 13 -65.73 11.53 -37.59
CA PHE A 13 -64.50 12.27 -37.33
C PHE A 13 -64.43 13.50 -38.24
N ASN A 14 -65.31 14.48 -38.00
CA ASN A 14 -65.07 15.88 -38.34
C ASN A 14 -66.25 16.72 -37.89
N LEU A 15 -66.09 17.45 -36.79
CA LEU A 15 -66.18 18.92 -36.78
C LEU A 15 -66.02 19.44 -35.35
N PHE A 16 -64.85 19.23 -34.76
CA PHE A 16 -64.36 20.15 -33.74
C PHE A 16 -63.00 20.68 -34.18
N ASN A 17 -63.13 21.66 -35.06
CA ASN A 17 -62.27 22.82 -35.26
C ASN A 17 -60.78 22.66 -34.97
N HIS A 18 -60.05 22.64 -36.09
CA HIS A 18 -59.11 23.70 -36.42
C HIS A 18 -58.02 23.95 -35.38
N ILE A 19 -56.87 23.30 -35.58
CA ILE A 19 -55.56 23.95 -35.79
C ILE A 19 -54.54 22.83 -36.12
N ASN A 20 -54.20 22.75 -37.41
CA ASN A 20 -52.88 22.44 -37.98
C ASN A 20 -52.05 21.25 -37.41
N SER A 21 -51.94 20.19 -38.22
CA SER A 21 -50.65 19.50 -38.45
C SER A 21 -49.77 20.41 -39.36
N PRO A 22 -48.42 20.25 -39.49
CA PRO A 22 -47.59 19.09 -39.13
C PRO A 22 -46.20 19.47 -38.54
N THR A 23 -45.34 18.45 -38.42
CA THR A 23 -43.87 18.50 -38.62
C THR A 23 -43.00 18.28 -37.37
N ILE A 24 -42.31 17.16 -37.43
CA ILE A 24 -41.20 16.71 -36.61
C ILE A 24 -40.06 17.74 -36.75
N HIS A 25 -39.80 18.53 -35.72
CA HIS A 25 -38.50 19.16 -35.53
C HIS A 25 -38.21 19.28 -34.03
N THR A 26 -37.29 18.41 -33.60
CA THR A 26 -36.41 18.51 -32.42
C THR A 26 -36.52 19.81 -31.62
N ARG A 27 -37.19 19.75 -30.46
CA ARG A 27 -36.88 20.64 -29.33
C ARG A 27 -36.35 19.78 -28.19
N PRO A 28 -35.11 20.01 -27.71
CA PRO A 28 -34.57 19.20 -26.63
C PRO A 28 -35.37 19.46 -25.35
N ALA A 29 -35.90 18.40 -24.77
CA ALA A 29 -36.46 18.39 -23.42
C ALA A 29 -35.32 18.64 -22.40
N SER A 30 -34.91 19.91 -22.27
CA SER A 30 -33.68 20.31 -21.56
C SER A 30 -33.90 20.76 -20.10
N TYR A 31 -35.07 20.56 -19.49
CA TYR A 31 -35.33 21.11 -18.14
C TYR A 31 -35.98 20.16 -17.13
N TYR A 32 -36.01 18.85 -17.40
CA TYR A 32 -36.52 17.85 -16.45
C TYR A 32 -35.65 16.60 -16.28
N THR A 33 -34.36 16.63 -16.64
CA THR A 33 -33.37 15.73 -16.02
C THR A 33 -32.78 16.41 -14.80
N GLN A 34 -33.68 16.74 -13.87
CA GLN A 34 -33.32 17.16 -12.54
C GLN A 34 -32.66 15.96 -11.85
N PHE A 35 -31.33 15.93 -11.96
CA PHE A 35 -30.49 15.76 -10.80
C PHE A 35 -30.96 14.61 -9.89
N LEU A 36 -30.90 13.38 -10.41
CA LEU A 36 -30.51 12.26 -9.57
C LEU A 36 -29.05 12.49 -9.18
N HIS A 37 -28.81 13.51 -8.35
CA HIS A 37 -27.74 13.43 -7.39
C HIS A 37 -27.99 12.12 -6.68
N ARG A 38 -27.22 11.11 -7.07
CA ARG A 38 -27.01 9.90 -6.31
C ARG A 38 -26.69 10.40 -4.91
N GLN A 39 -27.71 10.48 -4.08
CA GLN A 39 -27.62 10.66 -2.65
C GLN A 39 -26.79 9.47 -2.21
N LYS A 40 -25.46 9.65 -2.19
CA LYS A 40 -24.54 8.70 -1.60
C LYS A 40 -24.89 8.82 -0.13
N SER A 41 -25.89 8.04 0.29
CA SER A 41 -26.39 8.02 1.66
C SER A 41 -25.16 8.04 2.57
N PRO A 42 -25.12 8.92 3.59
CA PRO A 42 -23.98 8.95 4.48
C PRO A 42 -23.80 7.52 4.97
N SER A 43 -22.67 6.91 4.60
CA SER A 43 -22.34 5.58 5.08
C SER A 43 -22.51 5.62 6.58
N SER A 44 -23.23 4.64 7.15
CA SER A 44 -23.42 4.54 8.60
C SER A 44 -22.12 4.94 9.31
N PRO A 45 -22.15 5.78 10.37
CA PRO A 45 -20.94 6.22 11.07
C PRO A 45 -19.98 5.07 11.37
N PHE A 46 -20.52 3.88 11.65
CA PHE A 46 -19.78 2.64 11.83
C PHE A 46 -19.05 2.15 10.56
N ARG A 47 -19.72 2.15 9.39
CA ARG A 47 -19.10 1.79 8.10
C ARG A 47 -17.99 2.77 7.71
N LYS A 48 -18.21 4.07 7.97
CA LYS A 48 -17.18 5.09 7.74
C LYS A 48 -15.96 4.85 8.64
N TRP A 49 -16.20 4.63 9.94
CA TRP A 49 -15.14 4.32 10.90
C TRP A 49 -14.36 3.06 10.50
N LEU A 50 -15.04 1.97 10.11
CA LEU A 50 -14.38 0.74 9.67
C LEU A 50 -13.53 0.98 8.41
N ALA A 51 -14.02 1.75 7.45
CA ALA A 51 -13.26 2.12 6.26
C ALA A 51 -12.02 2.96 6.60
N ASP A 52 -12.13 3.89 7.55
CA ASP A 52 -11.00 4.71 8.01
C ASP A 52 -9.98 3.88 8.81
N LYS A 53 -10.44 2.90 9.60
CA LYS A 53 -9.56 1.92 10.25
C LYS A 53 -8.78 1.08 9.24
N LEU A 54 -9.42 0.62 8.17
CA LEU A 54 -8.72 -0.14 7.13
C LEU A 54 -7.70 0.72 6.39
N ARG A 55 -8.06 1.97 6.03
CA ARG A 55 -7.14 2.92 5.38
C ARG A 55 -5.91 3.21 6.25
N THR A 56 -6.11 3.40 7.55
CA THR A 56 -5.00 3.67 8.47
C THR A 56 -4.09 2.45 8.64
N GLN A 57 -4.63 1.24 8.64
CA GLN A 57 -3.81 0.01 8.64
C GLN A 57 -2.99 -0.13 7.36
N GLN A 58 -3.61 0.04 6.20
CA GLN A 58 -2.90 -0.01 4.92
C GLN A 58 -1.78 1.04 4.83
N GLU A 59 -2.03 2.24 5.34
CA GLU A 59 -1.01 3.30 5.37
C GLU A 59 0.14 2.94 6.33
N LEU A 60 -0.16 2.33 7.48
CA LEU A 60 0.85 1.86 8.43
C LEU A 60 1.73 0.75 7.82
N GLU A 61 1.13 -0.24 7.16
CA GLU A 61 1.86 -1.31 6.46
C GLU A 61 2.72 -0.73 5.32
N ARG A 62 2.20 0.25 4.58
CA ARG A 62 2.94 0.96 3.53
C ARG A 62 4.15 1.72 4.10
N LEU A 63 3.99 2.37 5.25
CA LEU A 63 5.08 3.08 5.93
C LEU A 63 6.12 2.09 6.49
N GLN A 64 5.67 0.95 7.04
CA GLN A 64 6.57 -0.08 7.55
C GLN A 64 7.43 -0.70 6.45
N ALA A 65 6.84 -0.93 5.27
CA ALA A 65 7.59 -1.39 4.09
C ALA A 65 8.60 -0.36 3.58
N LYS A 66 8.32 0.95 3.76
CA LYS A 66 9.20 2.04 3.31
C LYS A 66 10.36 2.29 4.26
N TYR A 67 10.10 2.31 5.56
CA TYR A 67 11.08 2.69 6.58
C TYR A 67 11.61 1.44 7.28
N ILE A 68 12.81 1.02 6.87
CA ILE A 68 13.52 -0.11 7.46
C ILE A 68 13.72 0.16 8.96
N GLY A 69 13.50 -0.88 9.78
CA GLY A 69 13.66 -0.78 11.24
C GLY A 69 12.39 -0.40 11.98
N THR A 70 11.30 -0.08 11.28
CA THR A 70 9.98 0.06 11.90
C THR A 70 9.47 -1.29 12.38
N GLY A 71 9.12 -1.36 13.67
CA GLY A 71 8.63 -2.60 14.30
C GLY A 71 7.16 -2.88 14.03
N HIS A 72 6.78 -4.14 14.24
CA HIS A 72 5.41 -4.63 14.37
C HIS A 72 5.27 -5.35 15.73
N PRO A 73 4.04 -5.66 16.19
CA PRO A 73 3.84 -6.33 17.49
C PRO A 73 4.62 -7.64 17.65
N ASP A 74 4.87 -8.36 16.57
CA ASP A 74 5.61 -9.63 16.58
C ASP A 74 7.11 -9.47 16.25
N THR A 75 7.65 -8.25 16.31
CA THR A 75 9.09 -8.01 16.12
C THR A 75 9.88 -8.70 17.22
N THR A 76 10.78 -9.59 16.82
CA THR A 76 11.61 -10.35 17.75
C THR A 76 12.69 -9.48 18.40
N SER A 77 13.15 -9.87 19.59
CA SER A 77 14.26 -9.17 20.25
C SER A 77 15.53 -9.14 19.38
N TRP A 78 15.76 -10.17 18.57
CA TRP A 78 16.90 -10.24 17.66
C TRP A 78 16.78 -9.25 16.50
N GLU A 79 15.60 -9.13 15.87
CA GLU A 79 15.35 -8.14 14.80
C GLU A 79 15.55 -6.72 15.33
N TRP A 80 14.97 -6.40 16.49
CA TRP A 80 15.14 -5.09 17.12
C TRP A 80 16.61 -4.77 17.42
N LYS A 81 17.34 -5.69 18.08
CA LYS A 81 18.77 -5.50 18.35
C LYS A 81 19.57 -5.30 17.07
N THR A 82 19.30 -6.10 16.03
CA THR A 82 20.00 -6.01 14.75
C THR A 82 19.82 -4.64 14.11
N ASN A 83 18.60 -4.09 14.15
CA ASN A 83 18.31 -2.75 13.64
C ASN A 83 19.07 -1.67 14.44
N ILE A 84 19.04 -1.72 15.77
CA ILE A 84 19.77 -0.76 16.63
C ILE A 84 21.28 -0.77 16.36
N HIS A 85 21.89 -1.94 16.17
CA HIS A 85 23.32 -2.02 15.86
C HIS A 85 23.63 -1.45 14.48
N ARG A 86 22.79 -1.71 13.48
CA ARG A 86 22.94 -1.14 12.13
C ARG A 86 22.82 0.38 12.15
N ASP A 87 21.88 0.93 12.91
CA ASP A 87 21.70 2.37 13.08
C ASP A 87 22.89 3.02 13.81
N THR A 88 23.46 2.31 14.78
CA THR A 88 24.66 2.75 15.49
C THR A 88 25.86 2.80 14.54
N TYR A 89 26.09 1.74 13.76
CA TYR A 89 27.21 1.71 12.81
C TYR A 89 27.05 2.71 11.67
N SER A 90 25.83 2.89 11.15
CA SER A 90 25.55 3.90 10.13
C SER A 90 25.81 5.31 10.66
N SER A 91 25.43 5.59 11.91
CA SER A 91 25.69 6.88 12.57
C SER A 91 27.18 7.13 12.73
N ILE A 92 27.96 6.16 13.22
CA ILE A 92 29.41 6.31 13.40
C ILE A 92 30.11 6.55 12.05
N VAL A 93 29.72 5.83 11.01
CA VAL A 93 30.30 5.98 9.66
C VAL A 93 29.86 7.28 8.98
N GLY A 94 28.63 7.74 9.23
CA GLY A 94 28.06 8.93 8.63
C GLY A 94 28.56 10.25 9.24
N HIS A 95 29.01 10.23 10.50
CA HIS A 95 29.52 11.41 11.20
C HIS A 95 31.06 11.39 11.26
N PRO A 96 31.77 12.23 10.48
CA PRO A 96 33.22 12.31 10.51
C PRO A 96 33.87 12.42 11.90
N PRO A 97 33.34 13.20 12.87
CA PRO A 97 33.94 13.27 14.21
C PRO A 97 33.83 11.96 14.98
N GLN A 98 32.74 11.20 14.81
CA GLN A 98 32.59 9.90 15.47
C GLN A 98 33.53 8.85 14.86
N LEU A 99 33.64 8.83 13.53
CA LEU A 99 34.60 7.96 12.85
C LEU A 99 36.04 8.29 13.25
N ALA A 100 36.39 9.58 13.32
CA ALA A 100 37.70 10.04 13.75
C ALA A 100 38.02 9.59 15.18
N TYR A 101 37.08 9.79 16.11
CA TYR A 101 37.19 9.33 17.50
C TYR A 101 37.47 7.82 17.58
N MET A 102 36.71 7.01 16.83
CA MET A 102 36.88 5.57 16.83
C MET A 102 38.21 5.13 16.18
N SER A 103 38.63 5.81 15.11
CA SER A 103 39.90 5.52 14.43
C SER A 103 41.12 5.84 15.30
N LEU A 104 41.03 6.91 16.08
CA LEU A 104 42.05 7.29 17.04
C LEU A 104 42.12 6.28 18.20
N ALA A 105 40.97 5.88 18.75
CA ALA A 105 40.91 4.91 19.85
C ALA A 105 41.44 3.51 19.46
N LEU A 106 41.21 3.09 18.21
CA LEU A 106 41.67 1.81 17.70
C LEU A 106 43.09 1.86 17.09
N ASN A 107 43.68 3.05 16.97
CA ASN A 107 44.96 3.29 16.30
C ASN A 107 45.02 2.68 14.88
N GLU A 108 43.95 2.86 14.11
CA GLU A 108 43.83 2.31 12.76
C GLU A 108 43.38 3.39 11.78
N PRO A 109 43.76 3.33 10.49
CA PRO A 109 43.34 4.32 9.50
C PRO A 109 41.81 4.39 9.40
N ALA A 110 41.26 5.61 9.31
CA ALA A 110 39.82 5.84 9.25
C ALA A 110 39.11 5.04 8.14
N ALA A 111 39.76 4.84 6.98
CA ALA A 111 39.24 4.02 5.89
C ALA A 111 39.08 2.54 6.28
N LYS A 112 40.03 2.00 7.06
CA LYS A 112 40.00 0.60 7.53
C LYS A 112 38.91 0.42 8.58
N VAL A 113 38.80 1.34 9.54
CA VAL A 113 37.74 1.31 10.56
C VAL A 113 36.36 1.44 9.91
N ARG A 114 36.20 2.33 8.93
CA ARG A 114 34.95 2.45 8.16
C ARG A 114 34.59 1.12 7.48
N ALA A 115 35.54 0.48 6.80
CA ALA A 115 35.30 -0.81 6.15
C ALA A 115 34.95 -1.91 7.17
N GLN A 116 35.58 -1.93 8.33
CA GLN A 116 35.27 -2.87 9.41
C GLN A 116 33.85 -2.66 9.95
N LEU A 117 33.44 -1.42 10.22
CA LEU A 117 32.09 -1.10 10.70
C LEU A 117 31.02 -1.50 9.68
N LEU A 118 31.25 -1.23 8.38
CA LEU A 118 30.33 -1.65 7.32
C LEU A 118 30.21 -3.18 7.22
N ARG A 119 31.31 -3.94 7.37
CA ARG A 119 31.27 -5.40 7.38
C ARG A 119 30.49 -5.96 8.57
N LYS A 120 30.60 -5.31 9.74
CA LYS A 120 29.84 -5.69 10.95
C LYS A 120 28.33 -5.51 10.80
N MET A 121 27.85 -4.72 9.83
CA MET A 121 26.40 -4.51 9.61
C MET A 121 25.66 -5.74 9.07
N ILE A 122 26.38 -6.72 8.49
CA ILE A 122 25.77 -7.94 7.92
C ILE A 122 25.03 -8.72 9.02
N GLN A 123 25.73 -9.03 10.10
CA GLN A 123 25.20 -9.83 11.21
C GLN A 123 25.75 -9.31 12.56
N PRO A 124 25.27 -8.15 13.04
CA PRO A 124 25.81 -7.51 14.23
C PRO A 124 25.44 -8.22 15.54
N ALA A 125 24.26 -8.84 15.60
CA ALA A 125 23.74 -9.53 16.79
C ALA A 125 23.90 -11.06 16.73
N GLY A 126 24.75 -11.57 15.83
CA GLY A 126 24.92 -13.01 15.60
C GLY A 126 23.76 -13.65 14.83
N PRO A 127 23.76 -14.98 14.67
CA PRO A 127 22.71 -15.73 14.00
C PRO A 127 21.32 -15.48 14.62
N PRO A 128 20.26 -15.41 13.80
CA PRO A 128 18.90 -15.31 14.32
C PRO A 128 18.55 -16.54 15.17
N PRO A 129 17.71 -16.38 16.20
CA PRO A 129 17.20 -17.51 16.95
C PRO A 129 16.38 -18.45 16.05
N PRO A 130 16.32 -19.76 16.38
CA PRO A 130 15.43 -20.69 15.70
C PRO A 130 14.00 -20.17 15.66
N ARG A 131 13.34 -20.27 14.51
CA ARG A 131 11.88 -20.14 14.46
C ARG A 131 11.27 -21.50 14.87
N GLU A 132 10.12 -21.46 15.54
CA GLU A 132 9.36 -22.65 15.90
C GLU A 132 9.03 -23.43 14.60
N GLY A 133 9.71 -24.56 14.38
CA GLY A 133 9.61 -25.36 13.15
C GLY A 133 10.95 -25.74 12.49
N ASP A 134 12.05 -25.03 12.82
CA ASP A 134 13.37 -25.24 12.19
C ASP A 134 14.33 -26.13 13.02
N GLU A 135 13.83 -26.78 14.08
CA GLU A 135 14.56 -27.66 15.00
C GLU A 135 15.62 -28.58 14.33
N PRO A 136 15.34 -29.30 13.22
CA PRO A 136 16.33 -30.18 12.61
C PRO A 136 17.47 -29.43 11.88
N ALA A 137 17.23 -28.23 11.34
CA ALA A 137 18.26 -27.44 10.65
C ALA A 137 19.25 -26.78 11.63
N ILE A 138 18.79 -26.52 12.85
CA ILE A 138 19.51 -25.82 13.92
C ILE A 138 20.60 -26.72 14.54
N LEU A 139 20.29 -27.99 14.78
CA LEU A 139 21.27 -28.99 15.25
C LEU A 139 22.42 -29.15 14.25
N ALA A 140 22.11 -29.14 12.95
CA ALA A 140 23.10 -29.21 11.88
C ALA A 140 23.97 -27.95 11.80
N ALA A 141 23.37 -26.75 11.86
CA ALA A 141 24.12 -25.48 11.81
C ALA A 141 24.98 -25.26 13.06
N ALA A 142 24.47 -25.58 14.25
CA ALA A 142 25.22 -25.48 15.50
C ALA A 142 26.38 -26.50 15.57
N ALA A 143 26.20 -27.70 15.01
CA ALA A 143 27.28 -28.68 14.85
C ALA A 143 28.38 -28.16 13.89
N ALA A 144 28.00 -27.53 12.77
CA ALA A 144 28.94 -26.94 11.83
C ALA A 144 29.74 -25.78 12.43
N GLN A 145 29.09 -24.90 13.19
CA GLN A 145 29.76 -23.77 13.87
C GLN A 145 30.73 -24.25 14.96
N ARG A 146 30.41 -25.35 15.67
CA ARG A 146 31.33 -26.00 16.62
C ARG A 146 32.49 -26.74 15.94
N ALA A 147 32.32 -27.21 14.71
CA ALA A 147 33.39 -27.85 13.95
C ALA A 147 34.40 -26.82 13.40
N ALA A 148 33.93 -25.65 12.96
CA ALA A 148 34.78 -24.57 12.46
C ALA A 148 35.66 -23.91 13.53
N GLY A 149 35.28 -23.97 14.81
CA GLY A 149 36.03 -23.39 15.93
C GLY A 149 37.15 -24.27 16.51
N ARG A 150 37.46 -25.43 15.93
CA ARG A 150 38.48 -26.39 16.43
C ARG A 150 39.67 -26.59 15.49
N GLY A 151 39.93 -25.64 14.59
CA GLY A 151 40.96 -25.75 13.54
C GLY A 151 41.85 -24.52 13.39
N ALA A 152 42.14 -23.80 14.48
CA ALA A 152 43.14 -22.73 14.53
C ALA A 152 43.85 -22.75 15.88
#